data_AF-A0A3B8X3Z0-F1
#
_entry.id   AF-A0A3B8X3Z0-F1
#
_cell.length_a   1.000
_cell.length_b   1.000
_cell.length_c   1.000
_cell.angle_alpha   90.00
_cell.angle_beta   90.00
_cell.angle_gamma   90.00
#
_symmetry.space_group_name_H-M   'P 1'
#
loop_
_entity.id
_entity.type
_entity.pdbx_description
1 polymer ?
#
loop_
_entity_poly.entity_id
_entity_poly.type
_entity_poly.pdbx_seq_one_letter_code
_entity_poly.pdbx_strand_id
1 'polypeptide(L)'
;MESRPFGTCFFEQYAQITLQAILGDDFATLVNRDRPDLQSPDGRSLGIEVTRAMEQSREAEKALLQDISGLTPAGGGSDDELEAILESGYAYGLRGGRFIGARELHYWSMALPMRRILESKVHKAGSGFYGLFDKMGLFVFSREDLSEAEAVRAMDYTISLQKHQDIRYNRLYIADVNDLFVCNLDDSIGVGYRLVRYPITREQRKAFFHEAIRKQQSTTE
;
A
#
# COMPACT_ATOMS: atom_id res chain seq x y z
N MET A 1 -7.82 -22.21 20.35
CA MET A 1 -6.66 -21.46 19.81
C MET A 1 -7.18 -20.67 18.63
N GLU A 2 -7.48 -19.39 18.84
CA GLU A 2 -8.03 -18.50 17.81
C GLU A 2 -6.94 -18.19 16.77
N SER A 3 -7.20 -18.49 15.50
CA SER A 3 -6.30 -18.26 14.37
C SER A 3 -6.09 -16.76 14.16
N ARG A 4 -4.82 -16.34 14.11
CA ARG A 4 -4.45 -14.92 13.96
C ARG A 4 -5.01 -14.36 12.64
N PRO A 5 -5.62 -13.16 12.64
CA PRO A 5 -5.95 -12.45 11.41
C PRO A 5 -4.66 -12.16 10.66
N PHE A 6 -4.71 -12.08 9.33
CA PHE A 6 -3.65 -11.40 8.58
C PHE A 6 -3.62 -9.95 9.05
N GLY A 7 -2.69 -9.66 9.97
CA GLY A 7 -2.56 -8.34 10.58
C GLY A 7 -2.05 -7.32 9.57
N THR A 8 -1.97 -6.06 10.00
CA THR A 8 -1.30 -4.95 9.28
C THR A 8 0.08 -5.38 8.72
N CYS A 9 0.74 -6.31 9.42
CA CYS A 9 1.96 -7.01 9.03
C CYS A 9 2.03 -7.50 7.57
N PHE A 10 0.95 -8.03 6.96
CA PHE A 10 1.01 -8.47 5.56
C PHE A 10 1.26 -7.29 4.60
N PHE A 11 0.49 -6.22 4.73
CA PHE A 11 0.62 -5.05 3.85
C PHE A 11 1.96 -4.33 4.08
N GLU A 12 2.43 -4.31 5.32
CA GLU A 12 3.74 -3.80 5.68
C GLU A 12 4.86 -4.61 5.01
N GLN A 13 4.79 -5.94 5.08
CA GLN A 13 5.75 -6.84 4.44
C GLN A 13 5.70 -6.73 2.91
N TYR A 14 4.50 -6.70 2.33
CA TYR A 14 4.34 -6.51 0.89
C TYR A 14 4.91 -5.17 0.44
N ALA A 15 4.66 -4.08 1.19
CA ALA A 15 5.22 -2.77 0.91
C ALA A 15 6.75 -2.80 0.98
N GLN A 16 7.33 -3.42 2.01
CA GLN A 16 8.78 -3.57 2.12
C GLN A 16 9.37 -4.33 0.94
N ILE A 17 8.80 -5.49 0.58
CA ILE A 17 9.27 -6.34 -0.53
C ILE A 17 9.17 -5.57 -1.85
N THR A 18 8.06 -4.85 -2.06
CA THR A 18 7.85 -4.01 -3.26
C THR A 18 8.92 -2.92 -3.35
N LEU A 19 9.17 -2.19 -2.26
CA LEU A 19 10.18 -1.14 -2.22
C LEU A 19 11.58 -1.71 -2.43
N GLN A 20 11.91 -2.84 -1.81
CA GLN A 20 13.20 -3.51 -1.97
C GLN A 20 13.41 -3.94 -3.43
N ALA A 21 12.45 -4.66 -4.00
CA ALA A 21 12.58 -5.23 -5.33
C ALA A 21 12.66 -4.16 -6.44
N ILE A 22 12.02 -3.01 -6.24
CA ILE A 22 11.92 -1.96 -7.27
C ILE A 22 12.95 -0.85 -7.06
N LEU A 23 13.20 -0.44 -5.80
CA LEU A 23 14.02 0.73 -5.47
C LEU A 23 15.37 0.36 -4.84
N GLY A 24 15.60 -0.91 -4.51
CA GLY A 24 16.91 -1.44 -4.12
C GLY A 24 17.02 -1.85 -2.65
N ASP A 25 18.20 -2.34 -2.30
CA ASP A 25 18.45 -3.06 -1.04
C ASP A 25 18.40 -2.20 0.22
N ASP A 26 18.40 -0.87 0.10
CA ASP A 26 18.23 0.03 1.24
C ASP A 26 16.94 -0.25 2.03
N PHE A 27 15.91 -0.78 1.37
CA PHE A 27 14.64 -1.16 2.00
C PHE A 27 14.64 -2.58 2.60
N ALA A 28 15.62 -3.42 2.26
CA ALA A 28 15.72 -4.82 2.72
C ALA A 28 15.92 -4.93 4.24
N THR A 29 16.60 -3.94 4.83
CA THR A 29 16.91 -3.91 6.26
C THR A 29 15.83 -3.28 7.13
N LEU A 30 14.74 -2.77 6.52
CA LEU A 30 13.64 -2.20 7.30
C LEU A 30 13.03 -3.26 8.23
N VAL A 31 12.63 -2.81 9.40
CA VAL A 31 12.01 -3.65 10.43
C VAL A 31 10.59 -3.15 10.70
N ASN A 32 9.67 -4.08 10.88
CA ASN A 32 8.31 -3.75 11.28
C ASN A 32 8.30 -3.30 12.75
N ARG A 33 7.77 -2.12 13.03
CA ARG A 33 7.64 -1.55 14.37
C ARG A 33 6.35 -0.73 14.46
N ASP A 34 5.84 -0.51 15.67
CA ASP A 34 4.70 0.40 15.83
C ASP A 34 5.16 1.85 15.57
N ARG A 35 4.48 2.53 14.64
CA ARG A 35 4.56 3.97 14.35
C ARG A 35 5.97 4.52 14.02
N PRO A 36 6.26 4.77 12.72
CA PRO A 36 5.54 4.27 11.55
C PRO A 36 5.82 2.78 11.32
N ASP A 37 5.03 2.14 10.47
CA ASP A 37 5.00 0.67 10.37
C ASP A 37 6.33 0.03 9.95
N LEU A 38 7.07 0.66 9.03
CA LEU A 38 8.41 0.22 8.62
C LEU A 38 9.46 1.25 9.05
N GLN A 39 10.53 0.79 9.71
CA GLN A 39 11.57 1.67 10.24
C GLN A 39 12.96 1.16 9.90
N SER A 40 13.91 2.06 9.72
CA SER A 40 15.32 1.70 9.73
C SER A 40 15.71 1.05 11.07
N PRO A 41 16.69 0.13 11.09
CA PRO A 41 17.06 -0.59 12.32
C PRO A 41 17.43 0.32 13.49
N ASP A 42 18.04 1.48 13.20
CA ASP A 42 18.40 2.52 14.16
C ASP A 42 17.21 3.28 14.76
N GLY A 43 16.00 3.09 14.23
CA GLY A 43 14.78 3.76 14.67
C GLY A 43 14.75 5.27 14.40
N ARG A 44 15.57 5.79 13.48
CA ARG A 44 15.68 7.24 13.23
C ARG A 44 15.88 7.64 11.77
N SER A 45 16.69 6.91 11.01
CA SER A 45 17.08 7.34 9.66
C SER A 45 15.88 7.40 8.69
N LEU A 46 15.00 6.40 8.72
CA LEU A 46 13.85 6.30 7.81
C LEU A 46 12.65 5.69 8.53
N GLY A 47 11.51 6.35 8.43
CA GLY A 47 10.22 5.82 8.85
C GLY A 47 9.24 5.82 7.67
N ILE A 48 8.53 4.72 7.43
CA ILE A 48 7.52 4.61 6.37
C ILE A 48 6.21 4.11 6.97
N GLU A 49 5.19 4.97 6.93
CA GLU A 49 3.82 4.59 7.28
C GLU A 49 3.18 3.86 6.11
N VAL A 50 2.57 2.71 6.36
CA VAL A 50 1.89 1.90 5.35
C VAL A 50 0.38 2.03 5.52
N THR A 51 -0.32 2.31 4.43
CA THR A 51 -1.76 2.52 4.48
C THR A 51 -2.46 2.15 3.18
N ARG A 52 -3.80 2.21 3.20
CA ARG A 52 -4.66 1.77 2.10
C ARG A 52 -5.69 2.84 1.80
N ALA A 53 -5.76 3.27 0.55
CA ALA A 53 -6.74 4.22 0.03
C ALA A 53 -7.93 3.46 -0.57
N MET A 54 -8.79 2.91 0.28
CA MET A 54 -10.00 2.20 -0.14
C MET A 54 -11.14 2.40 0.87
N GLU A 55 -12.35 2.05 0.46
CA GLU A 55 -13.46 1.94 1.40
C GLU A 55 -13.10 0.95 2.52
N GLN A 56 -13.42 1.29 3.77
CA GLN A 56 -13.14 0.44 4.92
C GLN A 56 -14.19 -0.68 5.04
N SER A 57 -14.29 -1.52 4.02
CA SER A 57 -15.14 -2.71 3.97
C SER A 57 -14.29 -3.96 3.79
N ARG A 58 -14.76 -5.09 4.35
CA ARG A 58 -14.05 -6.38 4.25
C ARG A 58 -14.00 -6.86 2.79
N GLU A 59 -15.01 -6.51 2.01
CA GLU A 59 -15.13 -6.77 0.58
C GLU A 59 -14.06 -6.01 -0.22
N ALA A 60 -13.81 -4.75 0.11
CA ALA A 60 -12.77 -3.96 -0.55
C ALA A 60 -11.37 -4.50 -0.23
N GLU A 61 -11.13 -4.91 1.01
CA GLU A 61 -9.88 -5.54 1.44
C GLU A 61 -9.63 -6.89 0.74
N LYS A 62 -10.65 -7.74 0.66
CA LYS A 62 -10.56 -9.02 -0.06
C LYS A 62 -10.27 -8.82 -1.54
N ALA A 63 -10.96 -7.87 -2.18
CA ALA A 63 -10.73 -7.57 -3.59
C ALA A 63 -9.28 -7.11 -3.85
N LEU A 64 -8.78 -6.20 -3.00
CA LEU A 64 -7.38 -5.76 -3.10
C LEU A 64 -6.40 -6.93 -2.97
N LEU A 65 -6.60 -7.83 -2.00
CA LEU A 65 -5.77 -9.02 -1.82
C LEU A 65 -5.80 -9.95 -3.05
N GLN A 66 -6.97 -10.12 -3.67
CA GLN A 66 -7.11 -10.91 -4.89
C GLN A 66 -6.33 -10.27 -6.04
N ASP A 67 -6.46 -8.95 -6.23
CA ASP A 67 -5.81 -8.24 -7.32
C ASP A 67 -4.26 -8.28 -7.19
N ILE A 68 -3.74 -8.01 -5.98
CA ILE A 68 -2.27 -8.03 -5.73
C ILE A 68 -1.67 -9.44 -5.71
N SER A 69 -2.48 -10.49 -5.56
CA SER A 69 -1.99 -11.87 -5.66
C SER A 69 -1.53 -12.22 -7.08
N GLY A 70 -2.00 -11.48 -8.09
CA GLY A 70 -1.75 -11.78 -9.49
C GLY A 70 -2.43 -13.07 -9.97
N LEU A 71 -3.34 -13.66 -9.20
CA LEU A 71 -4.13 -14.81 -9.61
C LEU A 71 -5.31 -14.33 -10.47
N THR A 72 -5.45 -14.87 -11.68
CA THR A 72 -6.64 -14.61 -12.51
C THR A 72 -7.73 -15.59 -12.10
N PRO A 73 -8.97 -15.15 -11.81
CA PRO A 73 -10.12 -16.04 -11.87
C PRO A 73 -10.43 -16.29 -13.35
N ALA A 74 -9.63 -17.14 -13.99
CA ALA A 74 -9.90 -17.62 -15.32
C ALA A 74 -10.34 -19.07 -15.18
N GLY A 75 -11.57 -19.36 -15.63
CA GLY A 75 -12.13 -20.70 -15.56
C GLY A 75 -11.13 -21.77 -15.98
N GLY A 76 -11.00 -22.80 -15.13
CA GLY A 76 -10.32 -24.05 -15.45
C GLY A 76 -8.91 -24.27 -14.89
N GLY A 77 -8.38 -23.39 -14.03
CA GLY A 77 -7.26 -23.73 -13.13
C GLY A 77 -7.82 -23.99 -11.74
N SER A 78 -7.51 -25.15 -11.14
CA SER A 78 -8.31 -25.77 -10.08
C SER A 78 -8.65 -24.84 -8.92
N ASP A 79 -9.90 -24.93 -8.46
CA ASP A 79 -10.36 -24.35 -7.20
C ASP A 79 -9.35 -24.66 -6.07
N ASP A 80 -8.60 -25.77 -6.15
CA ASP A 80 -7.55 -26.19 -5.21
C ASP A 80 -6.42 -25.18 -4.92
N GLU A 81 -5.94 -24.37 -5.88
CA GLU A 81 -4.86 -23.39 -5.59
C GLU A 81 -5.41 -22.17 -4.82
N LEU A 82 -6.60 -21.73 -5.20
CA LEU A 82 -7.34 -20.67 -4.52
C LEU A 82 -7.81 -21.16 -3.15
N GLU A 83 -8.32 -22.39 -3.07
CA GLU A 83 -8.77 -23.05 -1.86
C GLU A 83 -7.59 -23.34 -0.93
N ALA A 84 -6.41 -23.73 -1.42
CA ALA A 84 -5.20 -23.84 -0.59
C ALA A 84 -4.74 -22.48 -0.01
N ILE A 85 -4.86 -21.39 -0.77
CA ILE A 85 -4.55 -20.03 -0.29
C ILE A 85 -5.62 -19.57 0.72
N LEU A 86 -6.90 -19.89 0.49
CA LEU A 86 -8.01 -19.59 1.39
C LEU A 86 -8.00 -20.48 2.65
N GLU A 87 -7.58 -21.73 2.56
CA GLU A 87 -7.42 -22.68 3.67
C GLU A 87 -6.19 -22.36 4.51
N SER A 88 -5.16 -21.74 3.94
CA SER A 88 -3.99 -21.23 4.67
C SER A 88 -4.29 -20.02 5.59
N GLY A 89 -5.55 -19.53 5.63
CA GLY A 89 -6.02 -18.63 6.71
C GLY A 89 -7.16 -17.65 6.41
N TYR A 90 -7.91 -17.79 5.31
CA TYR A 90 -8.98 -16.87 4.91
C TYR A 90 -10.30 -17.60 4.59
N ALA A 91 -11.10 -17.88 5.62
CA ALA A 91 -12.51 -18.22 5.45
C ALA A 91 -13.38 -17.24 6.26
N TYR A 92 -14.20 -16.41 5.58
CA TYR A 92 -15.67 -16.46 5.73
C TYR A 92 -16.44 -15.43 4.86
N GLY A 93 -17.45 -15.93 4.14
CA GLY A 93 -18.79 -15.32 4.00
C GLY A 93 -19.07 -14.36 2.84
N LEU A 94 -19.65 -14.85 1.73
CA LEU A 94 -20.57 -14.05 0.90
C LEU A 94 -21.83 -14.87 0.58
N ARG A 95 -22.99 -14.37 1.02
CA ARG A 95 -24.30 -14.70 0.44
C ARG A 95 -24.75 -13.51 -0.40
N GLY A 96 -25.16 -13.77 -1.64
CA GLY A 96 -26.12 -12.93 -2.35
C GLY A 96 -25.54 -11.92 -3.35
N GLY A 97 -24.59 -12.35 -4.18
CA GLY A 97 -24.04 -11.52 -5.25
C GLY A 97 -25.11 -10.82 -6.10
N ARG A 98 -24.93 -9.51 -6.31
CA ARG A 98 -25.49 -8.72 -7.42
C ARG A 98 -24.70 -7.41 -7.57
N PHE A 99 -24.26 -7.16 -8.78
CA PHE A 99 -23.47 -5.99 -9.23
C PHE A 99 -24.42 -4.95 -9.87
N ILE A 100 -24.26 -3.66 -9.57
CA ILE A 100 -24.98 -2.57 -10.26
C ILE A 100 -24.02 -1.38 -10.54
N GLY A 101 -23.82 -1.06 -11.83
CA GLY A 101 -23.58 0.30 -12.37
C GLY A 101 -22.16 0.89 -12.31
N ALA A 102 -21.34 0.69 -13.36
CA ALA A 102 -19.88 0.83 -13.30
C ALA A 102 -19.21 2.01 -14.06
N ARG A 103 -19.87 3.10 -14.48
CA ARG A 103 -19.15 4.12 -15.31
C ARG A 103 -19.23 5.61 -14.95
N GLU A 104 -20.10 6.05 -14.05
CA GLU A 104 -20.14 7.48 -13.67
C GLU A 104 -19.83 7.75 -12.18
N LEU A 105 -19.86 6.74 -11.30
CA LEU A 105 -19.46 6.90 -9.89
C LEU A 105 -17.94 6.86 -9.65
N HIS A 106 -17.16 6.22 -10.55
CA HIS A 106 -15.73 5.96 -10.32
C HIS A 106 -14.87 7.22 -10.19
N TYR A 107 -15.18 8.28 -10.96
CA TYR A 107 -14.38 9.51 -10.95
C TYR A 107 -14.42 10.23 -9.60
N TRP A 108 -15.53 10.12 -8.86
CA TRP A 108 -15.67 10.70 -7.52
C TRP A 108 -15.31 9.72 -6.40
N SER A 109 -15.47 8.40 -6.62
CA SER A 109 -15.11 7.39 -5.63
C SER A 109 -13.61 7.19 -5.46
N MET A 110 -12.76 7.52 -6.45
CA MET A 110 -11.30 7.44 -6.34
C MET A 110 -10.68 8.56 -5.50
N ALA A 111 -11.09 9.80 -5.78
CA ALA A 111 -10.50 10.96 -5.15
C ALA A 111 -10.82 11.02 -3.65
N LEU A 112 -11.99 10.54 -3.22
CA LEU A 112 -12.43 10.68 -1.83
C LEU A 112 -11.63 9.79 -0.84
N PRO A 113 -11.45 8.47 -1.06
CA PRO A 113 -10.62 7.62 -0.21
C PRO A 113 -9.16 8.07 -0.18
N MET A 114 -8.58 8.38 -1.35
CA MET A 114 -7.20 8.87 -1.45
C MET A 114 -7.04 10.20 -0.68
N ARG A 115 -7.91 11.19 -0.92
CA ARG A 115 -7.84 12.47 -0.19
C ARG A 115 -8.00 12.31 1.31
N ARG A 116 -8.98 11.52 1.76
CA ARG A 116 -9.22 11.27 3.18
C ARG A 116 -8.02 10.61 3.86
N ILE A 117 -7.40 9.61 3.21
CA ILE A 117 -6.25 8.93 3.82
C ILE A 117 -5.04 9.86 3.84
N LEU A 118 -4.78 10.62 2.78
CA LEU A 118 -3.69 11.60 2.74
C LEU A 118 -3.88 12.67 3.82
N GLU A 119 -5.07 13.27 3.95
CA GLU A 119 -5.40 14.22 5.02
C GLU A 119 -5.13 13.64 6.41
N SER A 120 -5.64 12.44 6.68
CA SER A 120 -5.47 11.78 7.98
C SER A 120 -4.00 11.51 8.29
N LYS A 121 -3.24 11.00 7.33
CA LYS A 121 -1.85 10.57 7.55
C LYS A 121 -0.87 11.74 7.58
N VAL A 122 -1.10 12.77 6.78
CA VAL A 122 -0.34 14.03 6.84
C VAL A 122 -0.62 14.75 8.17
N HIS A 123 -1.88 14.80 8.62
CA HIS A 123 -2.20 15.38 9.93
C HIS A 123 -1.51 14.64 11.08
N LYS A 124 -1.51 13.30 11.08
CA LYS A 124 -0.80 12.49 12.08
C LYS A 124 0.71 12.73 12.08
N ALA A 125 1.34 12.79 10.90
CA ALA A 125 2.76 13.10 10.81
C ALA A 125 3.06 14.49 11.39
N GLY A 126 2.31 15.51 10.96
CA GLY A 126 2.47 16.88 11.45
C GLY A 126 2.24 17.06 12.94
N SER A 127 1.46 16.20 13.60
CA SER A 127 1.27 16.23 15.06
C SER A 127 2.35 15.47 15.84
N GLY A 128 3.35 14.90 15.14
CA GLY A 128 4.41 14.09 15.75
C GLY A 128 3.98 12.70 16.17
N PHE A 129 2.81 12.22 15.73
CA PHE A 129 2.25 10.92 16.11
C PHE A 129 3.19 9.74 15.81
N TYR A 130 3.98 9.85 14.74
CA TYR A 130 4.92 8.83 14.30
C TYR A 130 6.32 8.99 14.90
N GLY A 131 6.58 10.04 15.68
CA GLY A 131 7.93 10.37 16.15
C GLY A 131 8.75 11.15 15.11
N LEU A 132 10.04 11.31 15.40
CA LEU A 132 10.98 12.09 14.58
C LEU A 132 11.90 11.16 13.81
N PHE A 133 11.91 11.32 12.48
CA PHE A 133 12.82 10.63 11.57
C PHE A 133 13.51 11.63 10.65
N ASP A 134 14.73 11.30 10.21
CA ASP A 134 15.47 12.14 9.27
C ASP A 134 14.79 12.16 7.90
N LYS A 135 14.16 11.04 7.52
CA LYS A 135 13.28 10.91 6.35
C LYS A 135 11.99 10.18 6.70
N MET A 136 10.88 10.70 6.20
CA MET A 136 9.56 10.10 6.34
C MET A 136 8.98 9.74 4.97
N GLY A 137 8.47 8.51 4.85
CA GLY A 137 7.73 8.00 3.70
C GLY A 137 6.28 7.70 4.07
N LEU A 138 5.37 7.87 3.11
CA LEU A 138 4.01 7.36 3.18
C LEU A 138 3.80 6.38 2.02
N PHE A 139 3.50 5.12 2.33
CA PHE A 139 3.17 4.10 1.35
C PHE A 139 1.65 3.89 1.34
N VAL A 140 1.02 4.09 0.18
CA VAL A 140 -0.42 4.00 0.00
C VAL A 140 -0.73 2.92 -1.04
N PHE A 141 -1.40 1.86 -0.62
CA PHE A 141 -2.03 0.93 -1.55
C PHE A 141 -3.32 1.55 -2.11
N SER A 142 -3.41 1.64 -3.42
CA SER A 142 -4.61 1.97 -4.17
C SER A 142 -5.18 0.69 -4.78
N ARG A 143 -6.49 0.48 -4.66
CA ARG A 143 -7.15 -0.62 -5.41
C ARG A 143 -7.42 -0.22 -6.86
N GLU A 144 -7.55 1.06 -7.12
CA GLU A 144 -7.92 1.56 -8.44
C GLU A 144 -6.66 1.83 -9.26
N ASP A 145 -6.72 1.52 -10.56
CA ASP A 145 -5.66 1.70 -11.55
C ASP A 145 -5.44 3.21 -11.77
N LEU A 146 -4.28 3.72 -11.38
CA LEU A 146 -3.99 5.15 -11.38
C LEU A 146 -3.29 5.56 -12.66
N SER A 147 -3.79 6.63 -13.28
CA SER A 147 -3.01 7.36 -14.27
C SER A 147 -1.88 8.16 -13.61
N GLU A 148 -0.79 8.42 -14.34
CA GLU A 148 0.26 9.33 -13.88
C GLU A 148 -0.29 10.70 -13.49
N ALA A 149 -1.30 11.20 -14.20
CA ALA A 149 -1.96 12.46 -13.86
C ALA A 149 -2.68 12.42 -12.51
N GLU A 150 -3.24 11.27 -12.10
CA GLU A 150 -3.85 11.09 -10.78
C GLU A 150 -2.80 10.99 -9.68
N ALA A 151 -1.70 10.28 -9.94
CA ALA A 151 -0.58 10.21 -9.01
C ALA A 151 0.05 11.60 -8.79
N VAL A 152 0.21 12.41 -9.85
CA VAL A 152 0.65 13.82 -9.73
C VAL A 152 -0.34 14.62 -8.89
N ARG A 153 -1.64 14.50 -9.11
CA ARG A 153 -2.66 15.19 -8.28
C ARG A 153 -2.58 14.79 -6.81
N ALA A 154 -2.38 13.51 -6.51
CA ALA A 154 -2.21 13.02 -5.14
C ALA A 154 -0.93 13.57 -4.50
N MET A 155 0.18 13.61 -5.25
CA MET A 155 1.45 14.21 -4.83
C MET A 155 1.29 15.70 -4.49
N ASP A 156 0.72 16.49 -5.42
CA ASP A 156 0.50 17.93 -5.23
C ASP A 156 -0.42 18.20 -4.04
N TYR A 157 -1.44 17.37 -3.87
CA TYR A 157 -2.34 17.45 -2.73
C TYR A 157 -1.60 17.21 -1.41
N THR A 158 -0.79 16.15 -1.32
CA THR A 158 0.04 15.85 -0.14
C THR A 158 0.99 17.00 0.18
N ILE A 159 1.68 17.55 -0.82
CA ILE A 159 2.55 18.73 -0.65
C ILE A 159 1.75 19.90 -0.07
N SER A 160 0.54 20.15 -0.60
CA SER A 160 -0.31 21.24 -0.12
C SER A 160 -0.74 21.08 1.34
N LEU A 161 -1.02 19.86 1.78
CA LEU A 161 -1.44 19.55 3.15
C LEU A 161 -0.31 19.76 4.17
N GLN A 162 0.94 19.52 3.79
CA GLN A 162 2.09 19.60 4.70
C GLN A 162 2.81 20.96 4.72
N LYS A 163 2.34 21.96 3.96
CA LYS A 163 3.01 23.28 3.82
C LYS A 163 3.33 23.98 5.13
N HIS A 164 2.47 23.82 6.13
CA HIS A 164 2.57 24.50 7.44
C HIS A 164 3.00 23.56 8.57
N GLN A 165 3.44 22.35 8.24
CA GLN A 165 3.88 21.37 9.24
C GLN A 165 5.40 21.41 9.36
N ASP A 166 5.93 21.18 10.56
CA ASP A 166 7.38 21.05 10.75
C ASP A 166 7.84 19.63 10.42
N ILE A 167 7.04 18.63 10.80
CA ILE A 167 7.25 17.23 10.47
C ILE A 167 6.45 16.91 9.20
N ARG A 168 7.13 16.40 8.18
CA ARG A 168 6.58 16.21 6.82
C ARG A 168 7.01 14.88 6.24
N TYR A 169 6.24 14.38 5.27
CA TYR A 169 6.74 13.30 4.43
C TYR A 169 7.68 13.86 3.35
N ASN A 170 8.78 13.16 3.10
CA ASN A 170 9.72 13.43 2.00
C ASN A 170 9.38 12.60 0.75
N ARG A 171 8.70 11.47 0.95
CA ARG A 171 8.33 10.53 -0.11
C ARG A 171 6.88 10.07 0.03
N LEU A 172 6.18 10.00 -1.09
CA LEU A 172 4.90 9.33 -1.22
C LEU A 172 5.07 8.18 -2.22
N TYR A 173 4.78 6.97 -1.79
CA TYR A 173 4.73 5.78 -2.62
C TYR A 173 3.27 5.43 -2.82
N ILE A 174 2.79 5.43 -4.06
CA ILE A 174 1.42 5.00 -4.38
C ILE A 174 1.55 3.72 -5.17
N ALA A 175 1.18 2.60 -4.56
CA ALA A 175 1.16 1.32 -5.23
C ALA A 175 -0.28 1.00 -5.62
N ASP A 176 -0.58 1.01 -6.91
CA ASP A 176 -1.78 0.32 -7.39
C ASP A 176 -1.45 -1.14 -7.71
N VAL A 177 -2.37 -1.82 -8.39
CA VAL A 177 -2.20 -3.23 -8.75
C VAL A 177 -1.10 -3.41 -9.79
N ASN A 178 -0.88 -2.48 -10.71
CA ASN A 178 0.03 -2.65 -11.84
C ASN A 178 1.29 -1.79 -11.75
N ASP A 179 1.33 -0.80 -10.87
CA ASP A 179 2.34 0.24 -10.87
C ASP A 179 2.69 0.72 -9.46
N LEU A 180 3.97 1.06 -9.28
CA LEU A 180 4.45 1.85 -8.16
C LEU A 180 4.80 3.26 -8.64
N PHE A 181 4.11 4.25 -8.13
CA PHE A 181 4.44 5.67 -8.30
C PHE A 181 5.29 6.15 -7.14
N VAL A 182 6.52 6.57 -7.42
CA VAL A 182 7.45 7.13 -6.44
C VAL A 182 7.47 8.64 -6.58
N CYS A 183 6.92 9.31 -5.57
CA CYS A 183 6.76 10.76 -5.55
C CYS A 183 7.73 11.39 -4.55
N ASN A 184 8.51 12.36 -5.01
CA ASN A 184 9.34 13.24 -4.21
C ASN A 184 8.50 14.44 -3.75
N LEU A 185 8.30 14.57 -2.45
CA LEU A 185 7.47 15.63 -1.86
C LEU A 185 8.27 16.89 -1.52
N ASP A 186 9.56 16.94 -1.85
CA ASP A 186 10.38 18.13 -1.71
C ASP A 186 9.88 19.22 -2.67
N ASP A 187 9.42 20.33 -2.10
CA ASP A 187 8.82 21.42 -2.83
C ASP A 187 9.84 22.30 -3.59
N SER A 188 11.14 22.04 -3.43
CA SER A 188 12.21 22.70 -4.18
C SER A 188 12.49 22.11 -5.56
N ILE A 189 12.01 20.90 -5.86
CA ILE A 189 12.32 20.17 -7.12
C ILE A 189 11.29 20.54 -8.21
N GLY A 190 11.61 20.58 -9.50
CA GLY A 190 10.58 20.81 -10.53
C GLY A 190 9.55 19.67 -10.60
N VAL A 191 8.25 19.97 -10.76
CA VAL A 191 7.15 18.96 -10.73
C VAL A 191 7.39 17.78 -11.68
N GLY A 192 7.90 18.03 -12.88
CA GLY A 192 8.20 16.99 -13.87
C GLY A 192 9.32 16.00 -13.48
N TYR A 193 10.04 16.26 -12.39
CA TYR A 193 11.11 15.40 -11.87
C TYR A 193 10.76 14.80 -10.51
N ARG A 194 9.53 15.03 -10.02
CA ARG A 194 9.11 14.53 -8.70
C ARG A 194 8.46 13.17 -8.75
N LEU A 195 8.00 12.70 -9.91
CA LEU A 195 7.31 11.42 -10.02
C LEU A 195 8.05 10.49 -10.97
N VAL A 196 8.27 9.25 -10.51
CA VAL A 196 8.75 8.14 -11.35
C VAL A 196 7.77 6.99 -11.21
N ARG A 197 7.36 6.42 -12.34
CA ARG A 197 6.47 5.25 -12.41
C ARG A 197 7.29 4.00 -12.67
N TYR A 198 7.00 2.94 -11.92
CA TYR A 198 7.59 1.62 -12.09
C TYR A 198 6.48 0.59 -12.31
N PRO A 199 6.39 -0.01 -13.50
CA PRO A 199 5.47 -1.12 -13.74
C PRO A 199 5.81 -2.32 -12.87
N ILE A 200 4.77 -2.95 -12.32
CA ILE A 200 4.82 -4.20 -11.56
C ILE A 200 4.15 -5.28 -12.39
N THR A 201 4.95 -6.20 -12.91
CA THR A 201 4.47 -7.34 -13.69
C THR A 201 3.65 -8.29 -12.81
N ARG A 202 2.78 -9.08 -13.44
CA ARG A 202 2.00 -10.11 -12.76
C ARG A 202 2.88 -11.10 -12.01
N GLU A 203 4.00 -11.49 -12.60
CA GLU A 203 4.98 -12.40 -12.01
C GLU A 203 5.61 -11.80 -10.76
N GLN A 204 5.97 -10.51 -10.80
CA GLN A 204 6.46 -9.79 -9.63
C GLN A 204 5.40 -9.74 -8.51
N ARG A 205 4.14 -9.45 -8.83
CA ARG A 205 3.06 -9.42 -7.82
C ARG A 205 2.90 -10.76 -7.12
N LYS A 206 2.87 -11.85 -7.90
CA LYS A 206 2.80 -13.21 -7.37
C LYS A 206 3.99 -13.52 -6.47
N ALA A 207 5.20 -13.13 -6.89
CA ALA A 207 6.41 -13.31 -6.09
C ALA A 207 6.35 -12.52 -4.77
N PHE A 208 5.98 -11.23 -4.82
CA PHE A 208 5.87 -10.37 -3.64
C PHE A 208 4.82 -10.90 -2.66
N PHE A 209 3.68 -11.36 -3.17
CA PHE A 209 2.60 -11.94 -2.38
C PHE A 209 3.05 -13.21 -1.62
N HIS A 210 3.68 -14.16 -2.33
CA HIS A 210 4.17 -15.38 -1.70
C HIS A 210 5.29 -15.12 -0.69
N GLU A 211 6.17 -14.16 -0.96
CA GLU A 211 7.23 -13.79 -0.02
C GLU A 211 6.65 -13.13 1.25
N ALA A 212 5.66 -12.25 1.11
CA ALA A 212 4.97 -11.65 2.25
C ALA A 212 4.31 -12.74 3.13
N ILE A 213 3.60 -13.70 2.53
CA ILE A 213 3.03 -14.83 3.29
C ILE A 213 4.10 -15.62 4.03
N ARG A 214 5.24 -15.91 3.36
CA ARG A 214 6.35 -16.66 3.97
C ARG A 214 6.93 -15.92 5.19
N LYS A 215 7.18 -14.61 5.07
CA LYS A 215 7.70 -13.79 6.18
C LYS A 215 6.73 -13.74 7.37
N GLN A 216 5.42 -13.71 7.11
CA GLN A 216 4.42 -13.75 8.18
C GLN A 216 4.48 -15.07 8.98
N GLN A 217 4.69 -16.19 8.31
CA GLN A 217 4.80 -17.51 8.95
C GLN A 217 6.07 -17.62 9.82
N SER A 218 7.21 -17.09 9.35
CA SER A 218 8.47 -17.13 10.11
C SER A 218 8.51 -16.23 11.34
N THR A 219 7.59 -15.27 11.47
CA THR A 219 7.51 -14.36 12.64
C THR A 219 6.59 -14.93 13.75
N THR A 220 6.03 -16.12 13.53
CA THR A 220 5.05 -16.76 14.44
C THR A 220 5.62 -17.96 15.20
N GLU A 221 6.86 -18.37 14.91
CA GLU A 221 7.66 -19.34 15.69
C GLU A 221 8.49 -18.63 16.76
#